data_AF-A0A172R304-F1
#
_entry.id   AF-A0A172R304-F1
#
_cell.length_a   1.000
_cell.length_b   1.000
_cell.length_c   1.000
_cell.angle_alpha   90.00
_cell.angle_beta   90.00
_cell.angle_gamma   90.00
#
_symmetry.space_group_name_H-M   'P 1'
#
loop_
_entity.id
_entity.type
_entity.pdbx_description
1 polymer ?
#
loop_
_entity_poly.entity_id
_entity_poly.type
_entity_poly.pdbx_seq_one_letter_code
_entity_poly.pdbx_strand_id
1 'polypeptide(L)'
;MMIMYNLMVIFIMFIIGNLIFVSKNKHLLIVLLSLEFIILSIFFILLMLLSFIEYDMYMLMVFLVFTVCEGALGLSILVSMIRTHGNDYFQSFNLL
;
A
#
# COMPACT_ATOMS: atom_id res chain seq x y z
N MET A 1 13.10 13.94 20.60
CA MET A 1 14.14 13.37 19.71
C MET A 1 13.72 12.05 19.07
N MET A 2 13.27 11.04 19.83
CA MET A 2 12.79 9.76 19.28
C MET A 2 11.69 9.89 18.23
N ILE A 3 10.70 10.78 18.44
CA ILE A 3 9.59 10.95 17.49
C ILE A 3 10.08 11.47 16.13
N MET A 4 11.05 12.39 16.12
CA MET A 4 11.66 12.89 14.88
C MET A 4 12.42 11.78 14.14
N TYR A 5 13.08 10.87 14.86
CA TYR A 5 13.73 9.72 14.25
C TYR A 5 12.70 8.74 13.64
N ASN A 6 11.62 8.43 14.36
CA ASN A 6 10.54 7.59 13.84
C ASN A 6 9.92 8.18 12.58
N LEU A 7 9.66 9.49 12.56
CA LEU A 7 9.15 10.17 11.36
C LEU A 7 10.12 10.03 10.19
N MET A 8 11.42 10.21 10.43
CA MET A 8 12.43 10.08 9.37
C MET A 8 12.48 8.66 8.80
N VAL A 9 12.36 7.63 9.63
CA VAL A 9 12.26 6.23 9.19
C VAL A 9 11.00 6.00 8.36
N ILE A 10 9.84 6.50 8.80
CA ILE A 10 8.58 6.33 8.07
C ILE A 10 8.62 7.04 6.71
N PHE A 11 9.23 8.23 6.64
CA PHE A 11 9.43 8.93 5.37
C PHE A 11 10.31 8.13 4.40
N ILE A 12 11.38 7.51 4.89
CA ILE A 12 12.23 6.64 4.08
C ILE A 12 11.44 5.43 3.58
N MET A 13 10.62 4.80 4.44
CA MET A 13 9.74 3.69 4.03
C MET A 13 8.76 4.13 2.93
N PHE A 14 8.10 5.27 3.09
CA PHE A 14 7.18 5.79 2.08
C PHE A 14 7.89 6.02 0.73
N ILE A 15 9.07 6.63 0.73
CA ILE A 15 9.84 6.89 -0.50
C ILE A 15 10.25 5.57 -1.17
N ILE A 16 10.75 4.59 -0.41
CA ILE A 16 11.13 3.28 -0.96
C ILE A 16 9.92 2.57 -1.57
N GLY A 17 8.77 2.60 -0.90
CA GLY A 17 7.52 2.03 -1.42
C GLY A 17 7.11 2.65 -2.75
N ASN A 18 7.14 3.98 -2.84
CA ASN A 18 6.84 4.70 -4.07
C ASN A 18 7.85 4.40 -5.20
N LEU A 19 9.14 4.29 -4.89
CA LEU A 19 10.15 3.91 -5.88
C LEU A 19 9.88 2.52 -6.46
N ILE A 20 9.53 1.55 -5.62
CA ILE A 20 9.17 0.19 -6.05
C ILE A 20 7.87 0.18 -6.85
N PHE A 21 6.91 1.05 -6.51
CA PHE A 21 5.67 1.18 -7.28
C PHE A 21 5.89 1.78 -8.67
N VAL A 22 6.75 2.79 -8.79
CA VAL A 22 7.09 3.43 -10.07
C VAL A 22 8.01 2.56 -10.92
N SER A 23 8.85 1.71 -10.31
CA SER A 23 9.65 0.76 -11.08
C SER A 23 8.72 -0.16 -11.86
N LYS A 24 8.91 -0.24 -13.19
CA LYS A 24 8.08 -1.04 -14.10
C LYS A 24 8.22 -2.53 -13.78
N ASN A 25 7.48 -2.98 -12.78
CA ASN A 25 7.50 -4.36 -12.34
C ASN A 25 6.62 -5.18 -13.27
N LYS A 26 7.19 -6.25 -13.82
CA LYS A 26 6.49 -7.11 -14.77
C LYS A 26 5.31 -7.83 -14.13
N HIS A 27 5.35 -8.14 -12.84
CA HIS A 27 4.31 -8.89 -12.14
C HIS A 27 3.40 -7.97 -11.32
N LEU A 28 2.08 -8.14 -11.48
CA LEU A 28 1.09 -7.34 -10.78
C LEU A 28 1.07 -7.57 -9.27
N LEU A 29 1.44 -8.77 -8.83
CA LEU A 29 1.58 -9.09 -7.41
C LEU A 29 2.60 -8.20 -6.70
N ILE A 30 3.72 -7.88 -7.35
CA ILE A 30 4.77 -7.02 -6.77
C ILE A 30 4.24 -5.58 -6.62
N VAL A 31 3.36 -5.15 -7.51
CA VAL A 31 2.71 -3.83 -7.46
C VAL A 31 1.66 -3.76 -6.34
N LEU A 32 0.90 -4.82 -6.12
CA LEU A 32 -0.03 -4.90 -4.98
C LEU A 32 0.72 -4.88 -3.64
N LEU A 33 1.84 -5.59 -3.55
CA LEU A 33 2.64 -5.65 -2.32
C LEU A 33 3.33 -4.30 -2.03
N SER A 34 3.74 -3.55 -3.05
CA SER A 34 4.27 -2.20 -2.85
C SER A 34 3.18 -1.20 -2.42
N LEU A 35 1.94 -1.36 -2.88
CA LEU A 35 0.80 -0.58 -2.40
C LEU A 35 0.50 -0.84 -0.92
N GLU A 36 0.48 -2.10 -0.49
CA GLU A 36 0.31 -2.43 0.94
C GLU A 36 1.42 -1.81 1.81
N PHE A 37 2.66 -1.81 1.33
CA PHE A 37 3.78 -1.17 2.03
C PHE A 37 3.60 0.36 2.15
N ILE A 38 3.10 1.02 1.11
CA ILE A 38 2.77 2.45 1.14
C ILE A 38 1.67 2.73 2.16
N ILE A 39 0.58 1.94 2.14
CA ILE A 39 -0.54 2.06 3.07
C ILE A 39 -0.08 1.92 4.52
N LEU A 40 0.80 0.95 4.81
CA LEU A 40 1.37 0.77 6.15
C LEU A 40 2.17 1.99 6.61
N SER A 41 2.97 2.59 5.73
CA SER A 41 3.71 3.80 6.08
C SER A 41 2.78 4.98 6.40
N ILE A 42 1.67 5.12 5.65
CA ILE A 42 0.63 6.14 5.92
C ILE A 42 -0.08 5.86 7.25
N PHE A 43 -0.36 4.60 7.56
CA PHE A 43 -0.96 4.20 8.84
C PHE A 43 -0.09 4.64 10.02
N PHE A 44 1.23 4.45 9.95
CA PHE A 44 2.14 4.89 11.01
C PHE A 44 2.16 6.43 11.16
N ILE A 45 2.10 7.19 10.06
CA ILE A 45 1.99 8.66 10.14
C ILE A 45 0.68 9.05 10.83
N LEU A 46 -0.45 8.45 10.42
CA LEU A 46 -1.77 8.75 10.97
C LEU A 46 -1.84 8.40 12.47
N LEU A 47 -1.23 7.29 12.87
CA LEU A 47 -1.17 6.85 14.28
C LEU A 47 -0.38 7.85 15.12
N MET A 48 0.77 8.30 14.63
CA MET A 48 1.55 9.33 15.32
C MET A 48 0.75 10.63 15.43
N LEU A 49 0.07 11.05 14.36
CA LEU A 49 -0.67 12.31 14.33
C LEU A 49 -1.87 12.30 15.29
N LEU A 50 -2.66 11.23 15.29
CA LEU A 50 -3.80 11.06 16.21
C LEU A 50 -3.37 10.89 17.67
N SER A 51 -2.18 10.31 17.93
CA SER A 51 -1.65 10.21 19.29
C SER A 51 -1.40 11.58 19.95
N PHE A 52 -1.19 12.63 19.16
CA PHE A 52 -1.00 14.00 19.66
C PHE A 52 -2.32 14.76 19.90
N ILE A 53 -3.43 14.32 19.29
CA ILE A 53 -4.72 15.04 19.29
C ILE A 53 -5.69 14.43 20.32
N GLU A 54 -5.20 13.62 21.25
CA GLU A 54 -5.99 12.97 22.32
C GLU A 54 -7.02 11.93 21.82
N TYR A 55 -6.51 10.76 21.38
CA TYR A 55 -7.21 9.46 21.46
C TYR A 55 -8.37 9.13 20.51
N ASP A 56 -8.55 9.85 19.40
CA ASP A 56 -9.45 9.38 18.32
C ASP A 56 -8.86 8.21 17.51
N MET A 57 -8.46 7.14 18.19
CA MET A 57 -7.95 5.90 17.61
C MET A 57 -9.04 5.14 16.82
N TYR A 58 -10.31 5.53 16.97
CA TYR A 58 -11.41 5.01 16.15
C TYR A 58 -11.21 5.31 14.66
N MET A 59 -10.64 6.46 14.31
CA MET A 59 -10.34 6.80 12.91
C MET A 59 -9.30 5.84 12.30
N LEU A 60 -8.36 5.32 13.09
CA LEU A 60 -7.40 4.32 12.63
C LEU A 60 -8.08 3.00 12.29
N MET A 61 -9.08 2.58 13.06
CA MET A 61 -9.83 1.35 12.76
C MET A 61 -10.63 1.50 11.48
N VAL A 62 -11.29 2.63 11.27
CA VAL A 62 -12.02 2.90 10.01
C VAL A 62 -11.06 2.90 8.82
N PHE A 63 -9.89 3.54 8.95
CA PHE A 63 -8.85 3.52 7.92
C PHE A 63 -8.42 2.10 7.56
N LEU A 64 -8.14 1.25 8.57
CA LEU A 64 -7.73 -0.14 8.33
C LEU A 64 -8.79 -0.93 7.56
N VAL A 65 -10.08 -0.77 7.87
CA VAL A 65 -11.16 -1.47 7.15
C VAL A 65 -11.14 -1.10 5.66
N PHE A 66 -11.04 0.19 5.33
CA PHE A 66 -10.95 0.63 3.93
C PHE A 66 -9.73 0.05 3.21
N THR A 67 -8.57 0.01 3.87
CA THR A 67 -7.35 -0.52 3.26
C THR A 67 -7.45 -2.02 2.96
N VAL A 68 -8.07 -2.80 3.85
CA VAL A 68 -8.29 -4.23 3.62
C VAL A 68 -9.29 -4.46 2.48
N CYS A 69 -10.31 -3.61 2.36
CA CYS A 69 -11.25 -3.64 1.23
C CYS A 69 -10.53 -3.39 -0.10
N GLU A 70 -9.66 -2.39 -0.19
CA GLU A 70 -8.86 -2.14 -1.40
C GLU A 70 -7.92 -3.30 -1.73
N GLY A 71 -7.27 -3.89 -0.71
CA GLY A 71 -6.44 -5.09 -0.88
C GLY A 71 -7.23 -6.29 -1.44
N ALA A 72 -8.42 -6.56 -0.89
CA ALA A 72 -9.31 -7.62 -1.36
C ALA A 72 -9.78 -7.38 -2.82
N LEU A 73 -10.10 -6.14 -3.16
CA LEU A 73 -10.44 -5.75 -4.54
C LEU A 73 -9.23 -5.97 -5.47
N GLY A 74 -8.03 -5.54 -5.09
CA GLY A 74 -6.80 -5.74 -5.86
C GLY A 74 -6.49 -7.22 -6.14
N LEU A 75 -6.63 -8.07 -5.12
CA LEU A 75 -6.48 -9.53 -5.24
C LEU A 75 -7.55 -10.15 -6.15
N SER A 76 -8.81 -9.69 -6.06
CA SER A 76 -9.88 -10.19 -6.92
C SER A 76 -9.60 -9.91 -8.40
N ILE A 77 -9.02 -8.74 -8.71
CA ILE A 77 -8.58 -8.37 -10.05
C ILE A 77 -7.44 -9.31 -10.49
N LEU A 78 -6.45 -9.55 -9.64
CA LEU A 78 -5.36 -10.50 -9.90
C LEU A 78 -5.89 -11.90 -10.27
N VAL A 79 -6.82 -12.43 -9.49
CA VAL A 79 -7.45 -13.74 -9.78
C VAL A 79 -8.23 -13.72 -11.10
N SER A 80 -8.87 -12.61 -11.46
CA SER A 80 -9.55 -12.50 -12.77
C SER A 80 -8.55 -12.50 -13.93
N MET A 81 -7.40 -11.85 -13.79
CA MET A 81 -6.36 -11.80 -14.81
C MET A 81 -5.69 -13.15 -15.04
N ILE A 82 -5.42 -13.90 -13.97
CA ILE A 82 -4.90 -15.27 -14.10
C ILE A 82 -5.88 -16.14 -14.90
N ARG A 83 -7.20 -15.99 -14.67
CA ARG A 83 -8.22 -16.77 -15.37
C ARG A 83 -8.38 -16.40 -16.85
N THR A 84 -8.19 -15.13 -17.23
CA THR A 84 -8.38 -14.67 -18.62
C THR A 84 -7.11 -14.72 -19.47
N HIS A 85 -5.97 -14.32 -18.92
CA HIS A 85 -4.70 -14.18 -19.65
C HIS A 85 -3.67 -15.25 -19.27
N GLY A 86 -3.96 -16.09 -18.28
CA GLY A 86 -3.09 -17.19 -17.86
C GLY A 86 -1.79 -16.75 -17.18
N ASN A 87 -1.59 -15.46 -16.96
CA ASN A 87 -0.33 -14.93 -16.41
C ASN A 87 -0.53 -13.59 -15.68
N ASP A 88 0.30 -13.36 -14.67
CA ASP A 88 0.32 -12.14 -13.83
C ASP A 88 1.14 -10.99 -14.44
N TYR A 89 1.58 -11.14 -15.70
CA TYR A 89 2.43 -10.16 -16.35
C TYR A 89 1.65 -8.93 -16.80
N PHE A 90 2.06 -7.75 -16.34
CA PHE A 90 1.57 -6.44 -16.83
C PHE A 90 1.70 -6.28 -18.36
N GLN A 91 2.66 -6.99 -18.98
CA GLN A 91 2.94 -6.87 -20.42
C GLN A 91 1.84 -7.45 -21.32
N SER A 92 0.96 -8.32 -20.80
CA SER A 92 -0.17 -8.86 -21.57
C SER A 92 -1.28 -7.82 -21.81
N PHE A 93 -1.25 -6.68 -21.12
CA PHE A 93 -2.21 -5.59 -21.26
C PHE A 93 -1.94 -4.63 -22.42
N ASN A 94 -0.88 -4.84 -23.21
CA ASN A 94 -0.54 -4.01 -24.38
C ASN A 94 -1.58 -4.08 -25.54
N LEU A 95 -2.77 -4.63 -25.31
CA LEU A 95 -3.90 -4.62 -26.24
C LEU A 95 -4.64 -3.27 -26.27
N LEU A 96 -4.39 -2.39 -25.30
CA LEU A 96 -4.80 -0.98 -25.24
C LEU A 96 -3.56 -0.09 -25.18
#